data_AF-A0AAW0J486-F1
#
_entry.id   AF-A0AAW0J486-F1
#
_cell.length_a   1.000
_cell.length_b   1.000
_cell.length_c   1.000
_cell.angle_alpha   90.00
_cell.angle_beta   90.00
_cell.angle_gamma   90.00
#
_symmetry.space_group_name_H-M   'P 1'
#
loop_
_entity.id
_entity.type
_entity.pdbx_description
1 polymer ?
#
loop_
_entity_poly.entity_id
_entity_poly.type
_entity_poly.pdbx_seq_one_letter_code
_entity_poly.pdbx_strand_id
1 'polypeptide(L)'
;MQRLFASASSVILANIKMDTLVDLDSLELFPSHIPDLSSRSPLIVSGRYDGGFPDTVKISGTLADMNNFVIELKVQRAKDVPLERVLARRHIDMLTAQAWLLGTKELEEKVAKISIQTGVPCEYTRMILVQTDKGTKAPDPSLLQEAYKKLKLQKKVESEGPKNIFLGKLGVGFGNLTATAQNLPPGFEKLKSSDPADLLVKAASNCCSQLADRFCCMCCIQACSYVNNQCAVVLTQLCAALACVECINCCYELCSCF
;
A
#
# COMPACT_ATOMS: atom_id res chain seq x y z
N MET A 1 10.51 -3.93 31.45
CA MET A 1 10.58 -2.46 31.63
C MET A 1 12.00 -1.98 31.93
N GLN A 2 12.68 -2.52 32.95
CA GLN A 2 14.05 -2.11 33.33
C GLN A 2 15.06 -2.07 32.17
N ARG A 3 15.06 -3.06 31.27
CA ARG A 3 15.97 -3.07 30.10
C ARG A 3 15.76 -1.88 29.17
N LEU A 4 14.51 -1.48 28.91
CA LEU A 4 14.20 -0.34 28.05
C LEU A 4 14.68 0.96 28.71
N PHE A 5 14.44 1.10 30.01
CA PHE A 5 14.91 2.25 30.78
C PHE A 5 16.44 2.32 30.79
N ALA A 6 17.12 1.21 31.08
CA ALA A 6 18.58 1.15 31.06
C ALA A 6 19.16 1.52 29.70
N SER A 7 18.56 1.06 28.59
CA SER A 7 18.97 1.48 27.25
C SER A 7 18.78 2.98 27.04
N ALA A 8 17.57 3.50 27.29
CA ALA A 8 17.23 4.91 27.09
C ALA A 8 18.02 5.88 27.99
N SER A 9 18.43 5.46 29.19
CA SER A 9 19.23 6.26 30.11
C SER A 9 20.74 6.18 29.85
N SER A 10 21.17 5.42 28.83
CA SER A 10 22.59 5.19 28.54
C SER A 10 23.04 5.79 27.21
N VAL A 11 22.42 6.89 26.79
CA VAL A 11 22.82 7.64 25.59
C VAL A 11 24.27 8.11 25.73
N ILE A 12 25.09 7.78 24.74
CA ILE A 12 26.50 8.17 24.67
C ILE A 12 26.77 9.23 23.60
N LEU A 13 25.89 9.34 22.59
CA LEU A 13 25.99 10.33 21.54
C LEU A 13 24.60 10.68 21.03
N ALA A 14 24.26 11.97 21.04
CA ALA A 14 22.97 12.48 20.62
C ALA A 14 23.06 13.32 19.33
N ASN A 15 21.91 13.65 18.74
CA ASN A 15 21.80 14.55 17.58
C ASN A 15 22.71 14.14 16.40
N ILE A 16 22.77 12.84 16.14
CA ILE A 16 23.68 12.28 15.16
C ILE A 16 23.31 12.75 13.75
N LYS A 17 24.30 13.23 13.02
CA LYS A 17 24.17 13.71 11.64
C LYS A 17 25.26 13.10 10.76
N MET A 18 24.91 12.88 9.51
CA MET A 18 25.84 12.49 8.47
C MET A 18 26.10 13.74 7.62
N ASP A 19 27.27 14.34 7.80
CA ASP A 19 27.67 15.54 7.07
C ASP A 19 28.17 15.14 5.68
N THR A 20 28.11 16.08 4.72
CA THR A 20 28.79 16.01 3.41
C THR A 20 28.35 14.87 2.49
N LEU A 21 27.14 15.01 1.92
CA LEU A 21 26.70 14.26 0.73
C LEU A 21 26.36 15.22 -0.42
N VAL A 22 27.24 16.19 -0.66
CA VAL A 22 27.04 17.30 -1.61
C VAL A 22 26.92 16.81 -3.05
N ASP A 23 27.50 15.65 -3.36
CA ASP A 23 27.54 15.07 -4.71
C ASP A 23 26.51 13.94 -4.94
N LEU A 24 25.52 13.79 -4.05
CA LEU A 24 24.43 12.82 -4.24
C LEU A 24 23.21 13.49 -4.89
N ASP A 25 22.70 12.87 -5.95
CA ASP A 25 21.47 13.30 -6.62
C ASP A 25 20.23 13.02 -5.77
N SER A 26 20.24 11.88 -5.07
CA SER A 26 19.19 11.48 -4.15
C SER A 26 19.77 10.70 -2.98
N LEU A 27 19.15 10.84 -1.81
CA LEU A 27 19.47 10.05 -0.62
C LEU A 27 18.20 9.76 0.16
N GLU A 28 17.92 8.47 0.35
CA GLU A 28 16.87 7.99 1.23
C GLU A 28 17.48 7.18 2.36
N LEU A 29 17.25 7.59 3.62
CA LEU A 29 17.76 6.93 4.81
C LEU A 29 16.65 6.29 5.65
N PHE A 30 16.99 5.16 6.26
CA PHE A 30 16.19 4.36 7.16
C PHE A 30 17.02 4.06 8.43
N PRO A 31 16.72 4.70 9.56
CA PRO A 31 15.63 5.66 9.78
C PRO A 31 15.89 7.01 9.14
N SER A 32 14.81 7.71 8.74
CA SER A 32 14.91 9.06 8.19
C SER A 32 15.41 10.06 9.23
N HIS A 33 15.08 9.82 10.50
CA HIS A 33 15.61 10.54 11.64
C HIS A 33 16.56 9.60 12.38
N ILE A 34 17.85 9.92 12.40
CA ILE A 34 18.86 9.08 13.03
C ILE A 34 18.68 9.18 14.56
N PRO A 35 18.39 8.06 15.25
CA PRO A 35 18.22 8.07 16.70
C PRO A 35 19.56 8.20 17.41
N ASP A 36 19.50 8.59 18.68
CA ASP A 36 20.66 8.68 19.54
C ASP A 36 21.33 7.30 19.74
N LEU A 37 22.65 7.31 19.86
CA LEU A 37 23.44 6.11 20.13
C LEU A 37 23.48 5.87 21.64
N SER A 38 22.99 4.70 22.06
CA SER A 38 23.03 4.25 23.45
C SER A 38 24.09 3.19 23.66
N SER A 39 24.61 3.11 24.88
CA SER A 39 25.54 2.06 25.26
C SER A 39 24.90 0.68 25.04
N ARG A 40 25.70 -0.26 24.51
CA ARG A 40 25.28 -1.65 24.27
C ARG A 40 24.14 -1.83 23.25
N SER A 41 23.82 -0.81 22.46
CA SER A 41 22.85 -0.91 21.35
C SER A 41 23.49 -0.40 20.06
N PRO A 42 23.73 -1.27 19.05
CA PRO A 42 24.29 -0.80 17.79
C PRO A 42 23.28 0.09 17.05
N LEU A 43 23.76 1.23 16.56
CA LEU A 43 23.02 2.07 15.64
C LEU A 43 23.29 1.61 14.21
N ILE A 44 22.22 1.28 13.50
CA ILE A 44 22.28 0.90 12.09
C ILE A 44 21.40 1.86 11.32
N VAL A 45 22.01 2.60 10.39
CA VAL A 45 21.32 3.40 9.39
C VAL A 45 21.58 2.74 8.04
N SER A 46 20.54 2.64 7.24
CA SER A 46 20.61 2.02 5.91
C SER A 46 19.84 2.87 4.92
N GLY A 47 20.13 2.76 3.64
CA GLY A 47 19.52 3.67 2.69
C GLY A 47 19.81 3.34 1.24
N ARG A 48 19.29 4.19 0.37
CA ARG A 48 19.54 4.20 -1.07
C ARG A 48 20.07 5.57 -1.43
N TYR A 49 20.95 5.61 -2.42
CA TYR A 49 21.46 6.86 -2.96
C TYR A 49 21.60 6.73 -4.47
N ASP A 50 21.52 7.87 -5.14
CA ASP A 50 21.89 8.03 -6.54
C ASP A 50 23.11 8.95 -6.64
N GLY A 51 24.01 8.67 -7.58
CA GLY A 51 25.25 9.42 -7.79
C GLY A 51 26.50 8.77 -7.18
N GLY A 52 27.55 9.57 -7.01
CA GLY A 52 28.84 9.11 -6.50
C GLY A 52 28.90 9.12 -4.98
N PHE A 53 28.87 7.95 -4.33
CA PHE A 53 29.09 7.88 -2.89
C PHE A 53 30.57 8.12 -2.56
N PRO A 54 30.90 9.03 -1.63
CA PRO A 54 32.28 9.38 -1.32
C PRO A 54 33.05 8.20 -0.71
N ASP A 55 34.38 8.28 -0.69
CA ASP A 55 35.23 7.26 -0.07
C ASP A 55 35.36 7.43 1.44
N THR A 56 35.05 8.62 1.97
CA THR A 56 34.93 8.89 3.40
C THR A 56 33.63 9.62 3.71
N VAL A 57 33.09 9.36 4.90
CA VAL A 57 31.87 9.98 5.41
C VAL A 57 32.18 10.56 6.77
N LYS A 58 31.76 11.81 6.99
CA LYS A 58 31.86 12.48 8.28
C LYS A 58 30.56 12.30 9.06
N ILE A 59 30.66 11.75 10.26
CA ILE A 59 29.55 11.66 11.20
C ILE A 59 29.80 12.63 12.35
N SER A 60 28.80 13.43 12.68
CA SER A 60 28.82 14.36 13.79
C SER A 60 27.71 14.08 14.80
N GLY A 61 27.86 14.57 16.02
CA GLY A 61 26.87 14.47 17.09
C GLY A 61 27.30 15.24 18.34
N THR A 62 26.52 15.13 19.41
CA THR A 62 26.74 15.81 20.69
C THR A 62 26.98 14.80 21.81
N LEU A 63 28.07 14.97 22.55
CA LEU A 63 28.40 14.15 23.71
C LEU A 63 27.63 14.59 24.96
N ALA A 64 27.68 13.79 26.02
CA ALA A 64 27.01 14.08 27.29
C ALA A 64 27.54 15.35 27.99
N ASP A 65 28.77 15.77 27.70
CA ASP A 65 29.37 17.02 28.16
C ASP A 65 29.04 18.23 27.27
N MET A 66 28.08 18.07 26.34
CA MET A 66 27.64 19.06 25.36
C MET A 66 28.70 19.44 24.31
N ASN A 67 29.84 18.76 24.28
CA ASN A 67 30.83 18.98 23.23
C ASN A 67 30.42 18.34 21.90
N ASN A 68 30.88 18.94 20.80
CA ASN A 68 30.70 18.39 19.47
C ASN A 68 31.65 17.21 19.24
N PHE A 69 31.10 16.07 18.85
CA PHE A 69 31.84 14.92 18.41
C PHE A 69 31.81 14.83 16.90
N VAL A 70 32.94 14.49 16.30
CA VAL A 70 33.11 14.32 14.88
C VAL A 70 34.02 13.12 14.64
N ILE A 71 33.59 12.22 13.77
CA ILE A 71 34.39 11.09 13.31
C ILE A 71 34.32 10.97 11.79
N GLU A 72 35.45 10.67 11.17
CA GLU A 72 35.51 10.35 9.75
C GLU A 72 35.62 8.84 9.58
N LEU A 73 34.69 8.26 8.81
CA LEU A 73 34.61 6.84 8.54
C LEU A 73 34.99 6.56 7.09
N LYS A 74 35.85 5.56 6.88
CA LYS A 74 36.18 5.07 5.54
C LYS A 74 35.07 4.17 5.01
N VAL A 75 34.63 4.44 3.80
CA VAL A 75 33.59 3.67 3.11
C VAL A 75 34.18 2.36 2.61
N GLN A 76 33.48 1.27 2.89
CA GLN A 76 33.82 -0.05 2.39
C GLN A 76 32.79 -0.47 1.33
N ARG A 77 33.28 -0.85 0.15
CA ARG A 77 32.44 -1.28 -0.97
C ARG A 77 32.43 -2.81 -1.04
N ALA A 78 31.25 -3.40 -0.92
CA ALA A 78 31.03 -4.83 -1.09
C ALA A 78 30.03 -5.06 -2.23
N LYS A 79 30.40 -5.89 -3.21
CA LYS A 79 29.58 -6.12 -4.42
C LYS A 79 28.60 -7.30 -4.30
N ASP A 80 28.88 -8.25 -3.42
CA ASP A 80 28.20 -9.56 -3.39
C ASP A 80 27.20 -9.73 -2.24
N VAL A 81 26.82 -8.63 -1.57
CA VAL A 81 25.85 -8.69 -0.47
C VAL A 81 24.49 -8.22 -0.99
N PRO A 82 23.43 -9.06 -0.98
CA PRO A 82 22.09 -8.68 -1.40
C PRO A 82 21.40 -7.81 -0.33
N LEU A 83 21.96 -6.63 -0.05
CA LEU A 83 21.53 -5.72 1.02
C LEU A 83 20.05 -5.34 0.87
N GLU A 84 19.55 -5.19 -0.35
CA GLU A 84 18.14 -4.88 -0.58
C GLU A 84 17.20 -5.94 0.03
N ARG A 85 17.49 -7.24 -0.14
CA ARG A 85 16.68 -8.31 0.45
C ARG A 85 16.89 -8.42 1.95
N VAL A 86 18.12 -8.23 2.43
CA VAL A 86 18.46 -8.30 3.86
C VAL A 86 17.78 -7.17 4.64
N LEU A 87 17.70 -5.97 4.06
CA LEU A 87 17.14 -4.79 4.70
C LEU A 87 15.64 -4.60 4.43
N ALA A 88 15.07 -5.30 3.45
CA ALA A 88 13.68 -5.19 3.02
C ALA A 88 12.70 -5.20 4.19
N ARG A 89 12.81 -6.19 5.09
CA ARG A 89 11.90 -6.29 6.25
C ARG A 89 11.98 -5.06 7.14
N ARG A 90 13.19 -4.58 7.43
CA ARG A 90 13.42 -3.41 8.26
C ARG A 90 12.87 -2.13 7.61
N HIS A 91 13.09 -1.95 6.30
CA HIS A 91 12.55 -0.81 5.56
C HIS A 91 11.02 -0.83 5.55
N ILE A 92 10.42 -2.00 5.32
CA ILE A 92 8.97 -2.22 5.41
C ILE A 92 8.47 -1.83 6.80
N ASP A 93 9.01 -2.40 7.88
CA ASP A 93 8.53 -2.15 9.25
C ASP A 93 8.55 -0.65 9.59
N MET A 94 9.59 0.07 9.15
CA MET A 94 9.76 1.49 9.41
C MET A 94 8.82 2.36 8.59
N LEU A 95 8.65 2.05 7.30
CA LEU A 95 7.71 2.75 6.43
C LEU A 95 6.26 2.46 6.83
N THR A 96 5.93 1.24 7.27
CA THR A 96 4.61 0.92 7.80
C THR A 96 4.32 1.74 9.06
N ALA A 97 5.28 1.85 9.98
CA ALA A 97 5.13 2.69 11.18
C ALA A 97 4.93 4.18 10.83
N GLN A 98 5.58 4.68 9.79
CA GLN A 98 5.39 6.05 9.29
C GLN A 98 4.04 6.24 8.60
N ALA A 99 3.64 5.31 7.73
CA ALA A 99 2.32 5.30 7.09
C ALA A 99 1.21 5.33 8.14
N TRP A 100 1.41 4.60 9.23
CA TRP A 100 0.56 4.60 10.41
C TRP A 100 0.47 5.94 11.12
N LEU A 101 1.61 6.55 11.42
CA LEU A 101 1.65 7.84 12.11
C LEU A 101 1.04 8.97 11.27
N LEU A 102 1.25 8.94 9.96
CA LEU A 102 0.90 10.03 9.05
C LEU A 102 -0.42 9.80 8.29
N GLY A 103 -0.92 8.56 8.22
CA GLY A 103 -2.13 8.19 7.48
C GLY A 103 -2.01 8.37 5.96
N THR A 104 -0.80 8.34 5.39
CA THR A 104 -0.56 8.65 3.97
C THR A 104 -0.62 7.40 3.10
N LYS A 105 -1.56 7.38 2.15
CA LYS A 105 -1.71 6.27 1.18
C LYS A 105 -0.42 6.03 0.39
N GLU A 106 0.30 7.08 0.02
CA GLU A 106 1.56 6.98 -0.74
C GLU A 106 2.60 6.09 -0.05
N LEU A 107 2.71 6.16 1.29
CA LEU A 107 3.61 5.29 2.04
C LEU A 107 3.10 3.84 2.04
N GLU A 108 1.80 3.61 2.16
CA GLU A 108 1.21 2.26 2.04
C GLU A 108 1.50 1.63 0.67
N GLU A 109 1.35 2.41 -0.40
CA GLU A 109 1.65 1.94 -1.76
C GLU A 109 3.14 1.63 -1.94
N LYS A 110 4.01 2.47 -1.36
CA LYS A 110 5.45 2.26 -1.35
C LYS A 110 5.83 0.98 -0.59
N VAL A 111 5.25 0.75 0.59
CA VAL A 111 5.47 -0.48 1.37
C VAL A 111 5.01 -1.71 0.59
N ALA A 112 3.81 -1.66 -0.01
CA ALA A 112 3.31 -2.78 -0.82
C ALA A 112 4.21 -3.08 -2.02
N LYS A 113 4.74 -2.05 -2.68
CA LYS A 113 5.69 -2.19 -3.80
C LYS A 113 6.98 -2.87 -3.36
N ILE A 114 7.60 -2.40 -2.27
CA ILE A 114 8.84 -2.98 -1.72
C ILE A 114 8.59 -4.44 -1.33
N SER A 115 7.47 -4.72 -0.68
CA SER A 115 7.07 -6.07 -0.27
C SER A 115 6.97 -7.03 -1.46
N ILE A 116 6.28 -6.64 -2.55
CA ILE A 116 6.16 -7.46 -3.77
C ILE A 116 7.52 -7.67 -4.44
N GLN A 117 8.33 -6.62 -4.57
CA GLN A 117 9.64 -6.69 -5.22
C GLN A 117 10.64 -7.57 -4.46
N THR A 118 10.59 -7.54 -3.12
CA THR A 118 11.53 -8.26 -2.26
C THR A 118 11.01 -9.63 -1.83
N GLY A 119 9.73 -9.92 -2.05
CA GLY A 119 9.07 -11.14 -1.59
C GLY A 119 8.87 -11.21 -0.06
N VAL A 120 9.04 -10.09 0.65
CA VAL A 120 8.86 -10.02 2.10
C VAL A 120 7.42 -9.65 2.40
N PRO A 121 6.64 -10.49 3.12
CA PRO A 121 5.25 -10.19 3.44
C PRO A 121 5.15 -8.97 4.38
N CYS A 122 4.10 -8.17 4.19
CA CYS A 122 3.79 -7.01 5.02
C CYS A 122 2.28 -6.85 5.19
N GLU A 123 1.86 -5.86 5.98
CA GLU A 123 0.47 -5.60 6.34
C GLU A 123 -0.38 -5.14 5.13
N TYR A 124 0.26 -4.64 4.08
CA TYR A 124 -0.40 -4.19 2.85
C TYR A 124 -0.40 -5.23 1.72
N THR A 125 0.22 -6.40 1.93
CA THR A 125 0.31 -7.47 0.92
C THR A 125 -0.25 -8.78 1.46
N ARG A 126 -0.80 -9.60 0.56
CA ARG A 126 -1.31 -10.93 0.88
C ARG A 126 -0.55 -11.98 0.11
N MET A 127 -0.11 -13.01 0.83
CA MET A 127 0.47 -14.20 0.24
C MET A 127 -0.65 -15.16 -0.16
N ILE A 128 -0.70 -15.52 -1.45
CA ILE A 128 -1.70 -16.42 -2.02
C ILE A 128 -0.97 -17.67 -2.51
N LEU A 129 -1.35 -18.83 -1.95
CA LEU A 129 -0.92 -20.13 -2.44
C LEU A 129 -1.90 -20.59 -3.52
N VAL A 130 -1.42 -20.70 -4.76
CA VAL A 130 -2.21 -21.26 -5.87
C VAL A 130 -1.74 -22.69 -6.10
N GLN A 131 -2.66 -23.62 -5.85
CA GLN A 131 -2.49 -25.02 -6.20
C GLN A 131 -3.04 -25.23 -7.61
N THR A 132 -2.16 -25.52 -8.56
CA THR A 132 -2.58 -25.91 -9.91
C THR A 132 -2.90 -27.40 -9.91
N ASP A 133 -4.09 -27.74 -9.42
CA ASP A 133 -4.64 -29.07 -9.68
C ASP A 133 -5.00 -29.11 -11.18
N LYS A 134 -4.31 -29.97 -11.93
CA LYS A 134 -4.75 -30.38 -13.27
C LYS A 134 -6.04 -31.20 -13.11
N GLY A 135 -7.17 -30.55 -12.87
CA GLY A 135 -8.44 -31.23 -12.68
C GLY A 135 -9.50 -30.35 -12.03
N THR A 136 -10.47 -29.97 -12.85
CA THR A 136 -11.72 -29.27 -12.52
C THR A 136 -12.36 -29.78 -11.23
N LYS A 137 -12.57 -28.88 -10.25
CA LYS A 137 -13.79 -28.71 -9.42
C LYS A 137 -13.59 -27.57 -8.41
N ALA A 138 -14.63 -26.76 -8.22
CA ALA A 138 -14.66 -25.71 -7.19
C ALA A 138 -14.51 -26.36 -5.80
N PRO A 139 -13.71 -25.78 -4.89
CA PRO A 139 -13.46 -26.40 -3.59
C PRO A 139 -14.67 -26.22 -2.66
N ASP A 140 -15.17 -27.33 -2.13
CA ASP A 140 -16.17 -27.36 -1.06
C ASP A 140 -15.60 -26.68 0.21
N PRO A 141 -16.41 -25.89 0.96
CA PRO A 141 -15.96 -25.18 2.16
C PRO A 141 -15.50 -26.10 3.30
N SER A 142 -15.77 -27.40 3.23
CA SER A 142 -15.26 -28.42 4.17
C SER A 142 -13.75 -28.67 4.03
N LEU A 143 -13.16 -28.43 2.85
CA LEU A 143 -11.73 -28.67 2.59
C LEU A 143 -10.80 -27.62 3.22
N LEU A 144 -11.30 -26.41 3.47
CA LEU A 144 -10.53 -25.35 4.16
C LEU A 144 -10.23 -25.70 5.62
N GLN A 145 -11.19 -26.34 6.30
CA GLN A 145 -11.04 -26.76 7.69
C GLN A 145 -10.07 -27.95 7.82
N GLU A 146 -10.04 -28.81 6.81
CA GLU A 146 -9.13 -29.95 6.73
C GLU A 146 -7.70 -29.54 6.35
N ALA A 147 -7.54 -28.50 5.51
CA ALA A 147 -6.26 -27.87 5.22
C ALA A 147 -5.61 -27.23 6.47
N TYR A 148 -6.41 -26.57 7.31
CA TYR A 148 -5.95 -26.04 8.61
C TYR A 148 -5.50 -27.14 9.59
N LYS A 149 -6.16 -28.30 9.59
CA LYS A 149 -5.74 -29.46 10.38
C LYS A 149 -4.47 -30.12 9.83
N LYS A 150 -4.30 -30.20 8.51
CA LYS A 150 -3.10 -30.77 7.87
C LYS A 150 -1.85 -29.88 8.02
N LEU A 151 -2.01 -28.55 8.10
CA LEU A 151 -0.92 -27.62 8.39
C LEU A 151 -0.27 -27.84 9.77
N LYS A 152 -1.01 -28.37 10.75
CA LYS A 152 -0.46 -28.75 12.06
C LYS A 152 0.25 -30.12 12.05
N LEU A 153 0.10 -30.93 11.01
CA LEU A 153 0.62 -32.30 10.97
C LEU A 153 1.78 -32.53 9.98
N GLN A 154 2.05 -31.61 9.07
CA GLN A 154 3.07 -31.82 8.03
C GLN A 154 4.48 -31.44 8.48
N LYS A 155 5.10 -32.33 9.27
CA LYS A 155 6.55 -32.52 9.30
C LYS A 155 7.02 -33.65 8.37
N LYS A 156 6.14 -34.23 7.56
CA LYS A 156 6.47 -35.21 6.52
C LYS A 156 5.31 -35.31 5.53
N VAL A 157 5.63 -35.71 4.30
CA VAL A 157 4.76 -35.98 3.14
C VAL A 157 4.66 -34.81 2.16
N GLU A 158 5.60 -34.86 1.22
CA GLU A 158 5.56 -34.24 -0.10
C GLU A 158 4.24 -34.57 -0.80
N SER A 159 3.61 -33.56 -1.41
CA SER A 159 2.47 -33.74 -2.29
C SER A 159 2.78 -33.02 -3.60
N GLU A 160 2.66 -33.82 -4.66
CA GLU A 160 3.04 -33.59 -6.04
C GLU A 160 2.20 -32.49 -6.70
N GLY A 161 2.86 -31.44 -7.18
CA GLY A 161 2.29 -30.35 -7.97
C GLY A 161 3.04 -29.03 -7.77
N PRO A 162 3.26 -28.21 -8.81
CA PRO A 162 3.90 -26.91 -8.65
C PRO A 162 2.97 -25.98 -7.87
N LYS A 163 3.32 -25.75 -6.60
CA LYS A 163 2.68 -24.75 -5.74
C LYS A 163 3.27 -23.39 -6.06
N ASN A 164 2.48 -22.49 -6.65
CA ASN A 164 2.91 -21.12 -6.93
C ASN A 164 2.49 -20.21 -5.78
N ILE A 165 3.45 -19.47 -5.20
CA ILE A 165 3.19 -18.47 -4.16
C ILE A 165 3.24 -17.09 -4.82
N PHE A 166 2.15 -16.34 -4.72
CA PHE A 166 2.05 -14.98 -5.20
C PHE A 166 1.92 -14.00 -4.04
N LEU A 167 2.52 -12.82 -4.18
CA LEU A 167 2.31 -11.71 -3.27
C LEU A 167 1.48 -10.64 -4.00
N GLY A 168 0.26 -10.39 -3.54
CA GLY A 168 -0.65 -9.41 -4.14
C GLY A 168 -0.88 -8.19 -3.24
N LYS A 169 -1.14 -7.01 -3.84
CA LYS A 169 -1.56 -5.79 -3.12
C LYS A 169 -3.07 -5.89 -2.82
N LEU A 170 -3.41 -6.30 -1.61
CA LEU A 170 -4.80 -6.50 -1.16
C LEU A 170 -4.98 -6.20 0.34
N GLY A 171 -3.91 -5.93 1.09
CA GLY A 171 -4.02 -5.71 2.54
C GLY A 171 -4.58 -4.34 2.87
N VAL A 172 -5.53 -4.26 3.81
CA VAL A 172 -6.10 -3.01 4.35
C VAL A 172 -5.12 -2.33 5.35
N GLY A 173 -3.86 -2.75 5.35
CA GLY A 173 -2.89 -2.36 6.36
C GLY A 173 -3.21 -3.03 7.69
N PHE A 174 -2.87 -2.36 8.78
CA PHE A 174 -3.16 -2.88 10.11
C PHE A 174 -4.60 -2.53 10.54
N GLY A 175 -5.49 -3.46 10.27
CA GLY A 175 -6.83 -3.47 10.84
C GLY A 175 -7.71 -2.31 10.39
N ASN A 176 -8.95 -2.38 10.79
CA ASN A 176 -9.95 -1.38 10.46
C ASN A 176 -10.54 -0.91 11.79
N LEU A 177 -10.37 0.38 12.12
CA LEU A 177 -10.85 0.94 13.40
C LEU A 177 -12.37 0.78 13.52
N THR A 178 -13.11 0.94 12.42
CA THR A 178 -14.54 0.68 12.35
C THR A 178 -14.85 -0.79 12.59
N ALA A 179 -14.09 -1.71 11.99
CA ALA A 179 -14.24 -3.15 12.22
C ALA A 179 -13.94 -3.53 13.68
N THR A 180 -12.95 -2.89 14.30
CA THR A 180 -12.59 -3.08 15.71
C THR A 180 -13.71 -2.57 16.61
N ALA A 181 -14.23 -1.36 16.35
CA ALA A 181 -15.36 -0.78 17.08
C ALA A 181 -16.63 -1.63 16.94
N GLN A 182 -16.82 -2.27 15.78
CA GLN A 182 -17.96 -3.14 15.49
C GLN A 182 -17.75 -4.61 15.89
N ASN A 183 -16.59 -4.96 16.46
CA ASN A 183 -16.20 -6.34 16.77
C ASN A 183 -16.35 -7.31 15.57
N LEU A 184 -16.05 -6.84 14.36
CA LEU A 184 -16.07 -7.67 13.17
C LEU A 184 -14.90 -8.67 13.21
N PRO A 185 -15.13 -9.93 12.82
CA PRO A 185 -14.06 -10.93 12.81
C PRO A 185 -12.96 -10.57 11.79
N PRO A 186 -11.68 -10.89 12.06
CA PRO A 186 -10.59 -10.69 11.10
C PRO A 186 -10.90 -11.36 9.76
N GLY A 187 -10.67 -10.65 8.65
CA GLY A 187 -11.01 -11.12 7.30
C GLY A 187 -12.45 -10.83 6.87
N PHE A 188 -13.27 -10.17 7.72
CA PHE A 188 -14.52 -9.54 7.32
C PHE A 188 -14.23 -8.24 6.56
N GLU A 189 -13.52 -8.34 5.43
CA GLU A 189 -13.57 -7.29 4.43
C GLU A 189 -14.84 -7.53 3.63
N LYS A 190 -15.83 -6.63 3.76
CA LYS A 190 -16.72 -6.42 2.61
C LYS A 190 -15.77 -6.11 1.47
N LEU A 191 -15.65 -7.04 0.52
CA LEU A 191 -15.07 -6.78 -0.78
C LEU A 191 -15.52 -5.38 -1.14
N LYS A 192 -14.60 -4.43 -1.36
CA LYS A 192 -14.97 -3.15 -1.97
C LYS A 192 -15.71 -3.57 -3.23
N SER A 193 -17.04 -3.55 -3.17
CA SER A 193 -17.85 -3.63 -4.36
C SER A 193 -17.36 -2.43 -5.13
N SER A 194 -16.69 -2.67 -6.26
CA SER A 194 -16.88 -1.79 -7.39
C SER A 194 -18.38 -1.70 -7.53
N ASP A 195 -18.97 -0.64 -7.00
CA ASP A 195 -20.41 -0.48 -7.03
C ASP A 195 -20.79 -0.59 -8.51
N PRO A 196 -21.71 -1.49 -8.91
CA PRO A 196 -22.20 -1.51 -10.27
C PRO A 196 -22.69 -0.12 -10.72
N ALA A 197 -23.11 0.76 -9.81
CA ALA A 197 -23.37 2.16 -10.11
C ALA A 197 -22.12 2.93 -10.58
N ASP A 198 -20.97 2.78 -9.91
CA ASP A 198 -19.71 3.41 -10.29
C ASP A 198 -19.15 2.86 -11.61
N LEU A 199 -19.31 1.55 -11.85
CA LEU A 199 -18.95 0.93 -13.12
C LEU A 199 -19.87 1.38 -14.27
N LEU A 200 -21.16 1.57 -14.00
CA LEU A 200 -22.12 2.10 -14.98
C LEU A 200 -21.85 3.57 -15.29
N VAL A 201 -21.52 4.39 -14.30
CA VAL A 201 -21.14 5.80 -14.51
C VAL A 201 -19.87 5.89 -15.37
N LYS A 202 -18.89 5.03 -15.12
CA LYS A 202 -17.64 4.97 -15.90
C LYS A 202 -17.83 4.37 -17.30
N ALA A 203 -18.76 3.44 -17.46
CA ALA A 203 -19.14 2.88 -18.76
C ALA A 203 -19.96 3.89 -19.58
N ALA A 204 -20.84 4.66 -18.95
CA ALA A 204 -21.62 5.71 -19.59
C ALA A 204 -20.73 6.89 -20.01
N SER A 205 -19.75 7.29 -19.20
CA SER A 205 -18.77 8.31 -19.59
C SER A 205 -17.92 7.86 -20.78
N ASN A 206 -17.62 6.56 -20.87
CA ASN A 206 -16.87 5.98 -21.98
C ASN A 206 -17.71 5.73 -23.24
N CYS A 207 -19.03 5.54 -23.11
CA CYS A 207 -19.94 5.41 -24.23
C CYS A 207 -20.07 6.74 -25.00
N CYS A 208 -20.20 7.85 -24.27
CA CYS A 208 -20.25 9.18 -24.89
C CYS A 208 -18.91 9.62 -25.49
N SER A 209 -17.77 9.15 -24.96
CA SER A 209 -16.46 9.43 -25.53
C SER A 209 -16.10 8.50 -26.71
N GLN A 210 -16.56 7.24 -26.71
CA GLN A 210 -16.40 6.33 -27.87
C GLN A 210 -17.28 6.71 -29.08
N LEU A 211 -18.36 7.46 -28.86
CA LEU A 211 -19.09 8.12 -29.96
C LEU A 211 -18.25 9.23 -30.63
N ALA A 212 -17.31 9.85 -29.90
CA ALA A 212 -16.47 10.92 -30.43
C ALA A 212 -15.30 10.42 -31.30
N ASP A 213 -14.85 9.17 -31.12
CA ASP A 213 -13.72 8.61 -31.89
C ASP A 213 -14.12 7.93 -33.21
N ARG A 214 -15.43 7.82 -33.49
CA ARG A 214 -15.93 7.34 -34.79
C ARG A 214 -17.03 8.19 -35.43
N PHE A 215 -17.57 9.19 -34.75
CA PHE A 215 -18.58 10.09 -35.34
C PHE A 215 -18.28 11.55 -35.01
N CYS A 216 -18.23 12.38 -36.05
CA CYS A 216 -17.99 13.81 -35.90
C CYS A 216 -19.16 14.47 -35.14
N CYS A 217 -18.89 15.51 -34.35
CA CYS A 217 -19.90 16.24 -33.58
C CYS A 217 -21.01 16.86 -34.46
N MET A 218 -20.74 17.21 -35.72
CA MET A 218 -21.79 17.58 -36.68
C MET A 218 -22.63 16.38 -37.15
N CYS A 219 -22.05 15.18 -37.20
CA CYS A 219 -22.71 13.95 -37.64
C CYS A 219 -23.73 13.45 -36.59
N CYS A 220 -23.41 13.59 -35.30
CA CYS A 220 -24.38 13.31 -34.21
C CYS A 220 -25.52 14.34 -34.19
N ILE A 221 -25.22 15.63 -34.38
CA ILE A 221 -26.25 16.67 -34.48
C ILE A 221 -27.15 16.44 -35.71
N GLN A 222 -26.58 16.02 -36.83
CA GLN A 222 -27.30 15.74 -38.08
C GLN A 222 -28.11 14.44 -38.01
N ALA A 223 -27.63 13.40 -37.30
CA ALA A 223 -28.41 12.18 -37.02
C ALA A 223 -29.58 12.47 -36.06
N CYS A 224 -29.36 13.27 -35.01
CA CYS A 224 -30.42 13.71 -34.12
C CYS A 224 -31.44 14.64 -34.81
N SER A 225 -31.04 15.37 -35.86
CA SER A 225 -31.96 16.17 -36.69
C SER A 225 -32.89 15.34 -37.59
N TYR A 226 -32.57 14.05 -37.79
CA TYR A 226 -33.39 13.11 -38.56
C TYR A 226 -34.39 12.33 -37.70
N VAL A 227 -34.37 12.55 -36.38
CA VAL A 227 -35.29 11.91 -35.42
C VAL A 227 -36.63 12.65 -35.46
N ASN A 228 -37.71 11.90 -35.69
CA ASN A 228 -39.07 12.44 -35.74
C ASN A 228 -39.40 13.22 -34.44
N ASN A 229 -40.05 14.39 -34.57
CA ASN A 229 -40.37 15.29 -33.47
C ASN A 229 -41.09 14.60 -32.30
N GLN A 230 -41.90 13.57 -32.57
CA GLN A 230 -42.55 12.80 -31.52
C GLN A 230 -41.56 11.98 -30.66
N CYS A 231 -40.51 11.42 -31.27
CA CYS A 231 -39.48 10.67 -30.54
C CYS A 231 -38.57 11.61 -29.75
N ALA A 232 -38.26 12.79 -30.29
CA ALA A 232 -37.56 13.84 -29.56
C ALA A 232 -38.36 14.32 -28.33
N VAL A 233 -39.68 14.47 -28.45
CA VAL A 233 -40.54 14.82 -27.30
C VAL A 233 -40.56 13.72 -26.26
N VAL A 234 -40.68 12.45 -26.65
CA VAL A 234 -40.66 11.32 -25.69
C VAL A 234 -39.31 11.23 -24.98
N LEU A 235 -38.19 11.42 -25.70
CA LEU A 235 -36.86 11.41 -25.10
C LEU A 235 -36.69 12.55 -24.09
N THR A 236 -37.14 13.76 -24.46
CA THR A 236 -37.08 14.93 -23.57
C THR A 236 -38.00 14.74 -22.35
N GLN A 237 -39.19 14.16 -22.53
CA GLN A 237 -40.11 13.85 -21.44
C GLN A 237 -39.57 12.76 -20.52
N LEU A 238 -38.89 11.73 -21.05
CA LEU A 238 -38.24 10.70 -20.27
C LEU A 238 -37.11 11.32 -19.42
N CYS A 239 -36.27 12.17 -20.02
CA CYS A 239 -35.23 12.89 -19.30
C CYS A 239 -35.80 13.83 -18.24
N ALA A 240 -36.90 14.53 -18.53
CA ALA A 240 -37.58 15.39 -17.56
C ALA A 240 -38.23 14.59 -16.42
N ALA A 241 -38.85 13.44 -16.72
CA ALA A 241 -39.43 12.55 -15.71
C ALA A 241 -38.35 11.98 -14.79
N LEU A 242 -37.19 11.58 -15.34
CA LEU A 242 -36.05 11.12 -14.55
C LEU A 242 -35.50 12.22 -13.64
N ALA A 243 -35.41 13.47 -14.12
CA ALA A 243 -35.05 14.61 -13.29
C ALA A 243 -36.09 14.90 -12.18
N CYS A 244 -37.39 14.71 -12.45
CA CYS A 244 -38.43 14.84 -11.42
C CYS A 244 -38.36 13.74 -10.35
N VAL A 245 -37.96 12.51 -10.71
CA VAL A 245 -37.75 11.41 -9.75
C VAL A 245 -36.56 11.70 -8.83
N GLU A 246 -35.48 12.29 -9.35
CA GLU A 246 -34.36 12.76 -8.51
C GLU A 246 -34.77 13.90 -7.57
N CYS A 247 -35.63 14.82 -8.00
CA CYS A 247 -36.19 15.85 -7.11
C CYS A 247 -37.05 15.25 -5.97
N ILE A 248 -37.83 14.19 -6.23
CA ILE A 248 -38.60 13.49 -5.18
C ILE A 248 -37.66 12.78 -4.19
N ASN A 249 -36.56 12.21 -4.66
CA ASN A 249 -35.57 11.57 -3.80
C ASN A 249 -34.82 12.60 -2.92
N CYS A 250 -34.53 13.79 -3.48
CA CYS A 250 -33.97 14.93 -2.74
C CYS A 250 -34.92 15.44 -1.64
N CYS A 251 -36.23 15.46 -1.91
CA CYS A 251 -37.24 15.76 -0.88
C CYS A 251 -37.33 14.68 0.21
N TYR A 252 -37.06 13.41 -0.12
CA TYR A 252 -37.05 12.31 0.84
C TYR A 252 -35.84 12.38 1.78
N GLU A 253 -34.66 12.77 1.27
CA GLU A 253 -33.48 12.98 2.11
C GLU A 253 -33.59 14.24 3.01
N LEU A 254 -34.17 15.34 2.54
CA LEU A 254 -34.34 16.56 3.35
C LEU A 254 -35.44 16.43 4.43
N CYS A 255 -36.45 15.58 4.23
CA CYS A 255 -37.47 15.26 5.24
C CYS A 255 -37.03 14.14 6.21
N SER A 256 -35.76 13.70 6.14
CA SER A 256 -35.14 12.82 7.14
C SER A 256 -34.76 13.55 8.44
N CYS A 257 -35.05 14.85 8.56
CA CYS A 257 -34.93 15.61 9.80
C CYS A 257 -36.25 15.61 10.58
N PHE A 258 -36.55 14.46 11.20
CA PHE A 258 -37.33 14.32 12.44
C PHE A 258 -36.66 13.26 13.32
#